data_AF-A0A4Q1FEE9-F1
#
_entry.id   AF-A0A4Q1FEE9-F1
#
_cell.length_a   1.000
_cell.length_b   1.000
_cell.length_c   1.000
_cell.angle_alpha   90.00
_cell.angle_beta   90.00
_cell.angle_gamma   90.00
#
_symmetry.space_group_name_H-M   'P 1'
#
loop_
_entity.id
_entity.type
_entity.pdbx_description
1 polymer ?
#
loop_
_entity_poly.entity_id
_entity_poly.type
_entity_poly.pdbx_seq_one_letter_code
_entity_poly.pdbx_strand_id
1 'polypeptide(L)'
;MIKKRALIYGNQKCFSKFLKCKFQDVLMLDICRDFRSLNDELDVYAAIVFVVYTEEEFLDFLRVYGKGIPLVVCSFNKRISNILIDLDDVFLLDTSNVRSQILNQLNLHFEETILNTQMPYC
;
A
#
# COMPACT_ATOMS: atom_id res chain seq x y z
N MET A 1 -18.47 6.32 11.92
CA MET A 1 -17.66 6.78 10.76
C MET A 1 -17.76 5.75 9.65
N ILE A 2 -17.92 6.18 8.40
CA ILE A 2 -17.85 5.30 7.23
C ILE A 2 -16.36 5.03 6.96
N LYS A 3 -15.96 3.76 6.93
CA LYS A 3 -14.57 3.37 6.64
C LYS A 3 -14.27 3.58 5.16
N LYS A 4 -13.11 4.16 4.83
CA LYS A 4 -12.63 4.22 3.45
C LYS A 4 -12.20 2.83 2.98
N ARG A 5 -12.40 2.54 1.69
CA ARG A 5 -11.91 1.30 1.06
C ARG A 5 -10.47 1.50 0.59
N ALA A 6 -9.63 0.51 0.85
CA ALA A 6 -8.28 0.46 0.32
C ALA A 6 -8.00 -0.95 -0.24
N LEU A 7 -7.26 -1.00 -1.34
CA LEU A 7 -6.92 -2.26 -2.00
C LEU A 7 -5.49 -2.64 -1.64
N ILE A 8 -5.28 -3.87 -1.16
CA ILE A 8 -3.95 -4.44 -0.99
C ILE A 8 -3.68 -5.34 -2.19
N TYR A 9 -2.70 -4.97 -2.99
CA TYR A 9 -2.14 -5.82 -4.03
C TYR A 9 -0.85 -6.47 -3.55
N GLY A 10 -0.77 -7.79 -3.66
CA GLY A 10 0.48 -8.50 -3.40
C GLY A 10 0.28 -10.01 -3.35
N ASN A 11 1.22 -10.75 -3.90
CA ASN A 11 1.11 -12.20 -4.02
C ASN A 11 1.48 -12.93 -2.71
N GLN A 12 2.12 -12.24 -1.76
CA GLN A 12 2.49 -12.76 -0.44
C GLN A 12 1.31 -12.79 0.55
N LYS A 13 0.68 -13.97 0.67
CA LYS A 13 -0.47 -14.22 1.55
C LYS A 13 -0.27 -13.76 3.00
N CYS A 14 0.92 -13.95 3.57
CA CYS A 14 1.15 -13.68 4.99
C CYS A 14 1.14 -12.18 5.29
N PHE A 15 1.81 -11.37 4.46
CA PHE A 15 1.91 -9.93 4.69
C PHE A 15 0.58 -9.22 4.37
N SER A 16 -0.07 -9.56 3.25
CA SER A 16 -1.36 -8.95 2.89
C SER A 16 -2.46 -9.26 3.90
N LYS A 17 -2.52 -10.50 4.42
CA LYS A 17 -3.44 -10.86 5.52
C LYS A 17 -3.13 -10.09 6.79
N PHE A 18 -1.85 -9.93 7.10
CA PHE A 18 -1.42 -9.22 8.29
C PHE A 18 -1.78 -7.73 8.25
N LEU A 19 -1.58 -7.05 7.11
CA LEU A 19 -2.05 -5.68 6.89
C LEU A 19 -3.56 -5.59 7.07
N LYS A 20 -4.31 -6.51 6.46
CA LYS A 20 -5.77 -6.56 6.62
C LYS A 20 -6.19 -6.67 8.08
N CYS A 21 -5.59 -7.58 8.85
CA CYS A 21 -5.90 -7.73 10.27
C CYS A 21 -5.52 -6.49 11.09
N LYS A 22 -4.38 -5.85 10.80
CA LYS A 22 -3.92 -4.68 11.57
C LYS A 22 -4.80 -3.45 11.38
N PHE A 23 -5.30 -3.25 10.17
CA PHE A 23 -5.98 -2.01 9.78
C PHE A 23 -7.50 -2.19 9.56
N GLN A 24 -8.05 -3.38 9.82
CA GLN A 24 -9.49 -3.65 9.67
C GLN A 24 -10.38 -2.73 10.51
N ASP A 25 -9.87 -2.20 11.62
CA ASP A 25 -10.64 -1.33 12.53
C ASP A 25 -10.83 0.07 11.95
N VAL A 26 -9.96 0.49 11.03
CA VAL A 26 -9.93 1.84 10.45
C VAL A 26 -10.25 1.86 8.95
N LEU A 27 -10.00 0.77 8.22
CA LEU A 27 -10.19 0.67 6.76
C LEU A 27 -10.97 -0.59 6.35
N MET A 28 -11.69 -0.49 5.23
CA MET A 28 -12.21 -1.66 4.52
C MET A 28 -11.17 -2.14 3.51
N LEU A 29 -10.50 -3.24 3.84
CA LEU A 29 -9.36 -3.75 3.06
C LEU A 29 -9.74 -4.95 2.19
N ASP A 30 -9.61 -4.75 0.89
CA ASP A 30 -9.73 -5.79 -0.12
C ASP A 30 -8.35 -6.30 -0.51
N ILE A 31 -8.21 -7.60 -0.81
CA ILE A 31 -6.94 -8.20 -1.21
C ILE A 31 -7.07 -8.66 -2.66
N CYS A 32 -6.27 -8.06 -3.53
CA CYS A 32 -6.10 -8.50 -4.92
C CYS A 32 -4.73 -9.18 -5.08
N ARG A 33 -4.70 -10.27 -5.86
CA ARG A 33 -3.46 -10.99 -6.19
C ARG A 33 -3.16 -11.01 -7.68
N ASP A 34 -4.14 -10.67 -8.50
CA ASP A 34 -3.99 -10.65 -9.95
C ASP A 34 -4.66 -9.40 -10.48
N PHE A 35 -3.85 -8.41 -10.85
CA PHE A 35 -4.36 -7.15 -11.38
C PHE A 35 -5.12 -7.33 -12.69
N ARG A 36 -4.87 -8.41 -13.44
CA ARG A 36 -5.58 -8.72 -14.69
C ARG A 36 -7.06 -9.05 -14.46
N SER A 37 -7.40 -9.46 -13.24
CA SER A 37 -8.78 -9.78 -12.84
C SER A 37 -9.55 -8.58 -12.29
N LEU A 38 -8.87 -7.45 -12.09
CA LEU A 38 -9.50 -6.26 -11.56
C LEU A 38 -10.16 -5.50 -12.71
N ASN A 39 -11.49 -5.53 -12.79
CA ASN A 39 -12.22 -4.59 -13.64
C ASN A 39 -11.83 -3.16 -13.23
N ASP A 40 -11.77 -2.24 -14.20
CA ASP A 40 -11.24 -0.87 -14.10
C ASP A 40 -11.87 0.04 -13.03
N GLU A 41 -12.73 -0.46 -12.14
CA GLU A 41 -13.31 0.23 -11.00
C GLU A 41 -12.30 0.41 -9.85
N LEU A 42 -11.12 0.95 -10.17
CA LEU A 42 -10.11 1.31 -9.16
C LEU A 42 -10.47 2.58 -8.40
N ASP A 43 -11.31 3.43 -8.99
CA ASP A 43 -11.70 4.74 -8.45
C ASP A 43 -12.53 4.64 -7.16
N VAL A 44 -13.03 3.43 -6.82
CA VAL A 44 -13.74 3.16 -5.57
C VAL A 44 -12.79 3.08 -4.36
N TYR A 45 -11.48 2.94 -4.60
CA TYR A 45 -10.47 2.83 -3.56
C TYR A 45 -9.82 4.18 -3.27
N ALA A 46 -9.77 4.54 -1.98
CA ALA A 46 -9.11 5.76 -1.53
C ALA A 46 -7.58 5.68 -1.61
N ALA A 47 -7.03 4.47 -1.61
CA ALA A 47 -5.61 4.20 -1.81
C ALA A 47 -5.40 2.74 -2.23
N ILE A 48 -4.25 2.47 -2.85
CA ILE A 48 -3.82 1.13 -3.21
C ILE A 48 -2.45 0.88 -2.58
N VAL A 49 -2.34 -0.24 -1.88
CA VAL A 49 -1.13 -0.70 -1.19
C VAL A 49 -0.52 -1.82 -2.01
N PHE A 50 0.59 -1.53 -2.68
CA PHE A 50 1.38 -2.50 -3.41
C PHE A 50 2.40 -3.14 -2.48
N VAL A 51 2.39 -4.47 -2.39
CA VAL A 51 3.41 -5.25 -1.70
C VAL A 51 4.22 -5.99 -2.74
N VAL A 52 5.40 -5.44 -3.06
CA VAL A 52 6.21 -5.84 -4.21
C VAL A 52 7.45 -6.62 -3.74
N TYR A 53 7.58 -7.85 -4.24
CA TYR A 53 8.73 -8.73 -4.03
C TYR A 53 9.47 -9.01 -5.34
N THR A 54 8.76 -9.05 -6.46
CA THR A 54 9.32 -9.37 -7.78
C THR A 54 9.18 -8.21 -8.77
N GLU A 55 9.98 -8.26 -9.85
CA GLU A 55 9.88 -7.27 -10.95
C GLU A 55 8.55 -7.40 -11.71
N GLU A 56 7.94 -8.59 -11.76
CA GLU A 56 6.62 -8.79 -12.37
C GLU A 56 5.52 -8.01 -11.61
N GLU A 57 5.55 -8.01 -10.28
CA GLU A 57 4.61 -7.25 -9.44
C GLU A 57 4.80 -5.73 -9.61
N PHE A 58 5.99 -5.28 -10.02
CA PHE A 58 6.27 -3.88 -10.33
C PHE A 58 5.68 -3.43 -11.66
N LEU A 59 5.57 -4.32 -12.66
CA LEU A 59 4.88 -3.98 -13.91
C LEU A 59 3.40 -3.67 -13.67
N ASP A 60 2.77 -4.37 -12.73
CA ASP A 60 1.39 -4.08 -12.33
C ASP A 60 1.27 -2.73 -11.60
N PHE A 61 2.27 -2.33 -10.82
CA PHE A 61 2.35 -0.99 -10.25
C PHE A 61 2.36 0.10 -11.34
N LEU A 62 3.22 -0.05 -12.36
CA LEU A 62 3.33 0.94 -13.44
C LEU A 62 2.02 1.14 -14.22
N ARG A 63 1.19 0.08 -14.34
CA ARG A 63 -0.13 0.17 -14.99
C ARG A 63 -1.12 1.05 -14.23
N VAL A 64 -0.98 1.12 -12.90
CA VAL A 64 -1.91 1.83 -12.02
C VAL A 64 -1.40 3.22 -11.69
N TYR A 65 -0.09 3.41 -11.66
CA TYR A 65 0.56 4.70 -11.39
C TYR A 65 -0.01 5.84 -12.25
N GLY A 66 -0.24 5.59 -13.55
CA GLY A 66 -0.84 6.58 -14.45
C GLY A 66 -2.30 6.96 -14.17
N LYS A 67 -3.00 6.29 -13.25
CA LYS A 67 -4.41 6.54 -12.93
C LYS A 67 -4.61 7.60 -11.82
N GLY A 68 -3.54 8.10 -11.21
CA GLY A 68 -3.62 9.20 -10.21
C GLY A 68 -4.24 8.81 -8.87
N ILE A 69 -4.39 7.51 -8.60
CA ILE A 69 -4.88 6.99 -7.32
C ILE A 69 -3.71 6.99 -6.33
N PRO A 70 -3.88 7.42 -5.06
CA PRO A 70 -2.81 7.38 -4.08
C PRO A 70 -2.21 5.97 -3.91
N LEU A 71 -0.89 5.87 -4.10
CA LEU A 71 -0.15 4.61 -4.06
C LEU A 71 0.80 4.54 -2.87
N VAL A 72 0.75 3.40 -2.18
CA VAL A 72 1.65 3.04 -1.08
C VAL A 72 2.42 1.79 -1.51
N VAL A 73 3.74 1.84 -1.55
CA VAL A 73 4.55 0.71 -2.04
C VAL A 73 5.45 0.15 -0.94
N CYS A 74 5.22 -1.11 -0.60
CA CYS A 74 6.06 -1.95 0.25
C CYS A 74 6.99 -2.78 -0.65
N SER A 75 8.15 -2.24 -1.05
CA SER A 75 9.10 -2.96 -1.91
C SER A 75 10.15 -3.71 -1.11
N PHE A 76 10.12 -5.04 -1.11
CA PHE A 76 11.14 -5.92 -0.53
C PHE A 76 12.32 -6.20 -1.47
N ASN A 77 12.32 -5.58 -2.65
CA ASN A 77 13.36 -5.72 -3.65
C ASN A 77 14.14 -4.41 -3.78
N LYS A 78 15.44 -4.45 -3.43
CA LYS A 78 16.30 -3.25 -3.43
C LYS A 78 16.36 -2.53 -4.78
N ARG A 79 16.32 -3.25 -5.90
CA ARG A 79 16.36 -2.61 -7.23
C ARG A 79 15.10 -1.79 -7.46
N ILE A 80 13.95 -2.36 -7.14
CA ILE A 80 12.65 -1.69 -7.26
C ILE A 80 12.57 -0.51 -6.30
N SER A 81 13.02 -0.68 -5.05
CA SER A 81 13.08 0.42 -4.08
C SER A 81 13.93 1.59 -4.58
N ASN A 82 15.09 1.31 -5.19
CA ASN A 82 15.93 2.35 -5.77
C ASN A 82 15.30 3.06 -6.99
N ILE A 83 14.43 2.39 -7.74
CA ILE A 83 13.68 3.04 -8.84
C ILE A 83 12.58 3.93 -8.26
N LEU A 84 11.92 3.49 -7.19
CA LEU A 84 10.80 4.18 -6.57
C LEU A 84 11.20 5.37 -5.71
N ILE A 85 12.46 5.43 -5.23
CA ILE A 85 12.92 6.51 -4.36
C ILE A 85 12.92 7.88 -5.05
N ASP A 86 13.03 7.89 -6.38
CA ASP A 86 13.04 9.09 -7.20
C ASP A 86 11.61 9.56 -7.59
N LEU A 87 10.56 8.86 -7.13
CA LEU A 87 9.16 9.21 -7.37
C LEU A 87 8.56 9.93 -6.15
N ASP A 88 8.44 11.26 -6.25
CA ASP A 88 7.94 12.12 -5.16
C ASP A 88 6.49 11.84 -4.73
N ASP A 89 5.70 11.20 -5.59
CA ASP A 89 4.27 10.91 -5.39
C ASP A 89 3.99 9.48 -4.92
N VAL A 90 5.05 8.69 -4.63
CA VAL A 90 4.94 7.32 -4.14
C VAL A 90 5.45 7.22 -2.72
N PHE A 91 4.62 6.75 -1.81
CA PHE A 91 5.10 6.43 -0.47
C PHE A 91 5.83 5.09 -0.47
N LEU A 92 7.17 5.14 -0.49
CA LEU A 92 8.02 3.97 -0.44
C LEU A 92 8.36 3.58 1.00
N LEU A 93 8.08 2.34 1.37
CA LEU A 93 8.51 1.77 2.65
C LEU A 93 9.92 1.20 2.55
N ASP A 94 10.74 1.56 3.52
CA ASP A 94 12.07 0.96 3.67
C ASP A 94 11.95 -0.42 4.32
N THR A 95 12.08 -1.46 3.50
CA THR A 95 12.03 -2.86 3.92
C THR A 95 13.35 -3.41 4.43
N SER A 96 14.42 -2.61 4.48
CA SER A 96 15.66 -3.01 5.18
C SER A 96 15.47 -3.02 6.70
N ASN A 97 14.40 -2.37 7.17
CA ASN A 97 14.01 -2.27 8.56
C ASN A 97 13.35 -3.55 9.09
N VAL A 98 13.43 -3.76 10.41
CA VAL A 98 12.79 -4.89 11.09
C VAL A 98 11.26 -4.77 10.94
N ARG A 99 10.53 -5.89 10.91
CA ARG A 99 9.06 -5.95 10.71
C ARG A 99 8.27 -4.93 11.54
N SER A 100 8.70 -4.63 12.77
CA SER A 100 8.08 -3.62 13.65
C SER A 100 8.20 -2.18 13.14
N GLN A 101 9.28 -1.84 12.45
CA GLN A 101 9.52 -0.51 11.89
C GLN A 101 8.73 -0.28 10.60
N ILE A 102 8.66 -1.28 9.72
CA ILE A 102 7.76 -1.26 8.53
C ILE A 102 6.31 -1.00 8.98
N LEU A 103 5.93 -1.60 10.11
CA LEU A 103 4.62 -1.45 10.69
C LEU A 103 4.32 -0.07 11.25
N ASN A 104 5.32 0.62 11.80
CA ASN A 104 5.17 1.99 12.29
C ASN A 104 5.05 2.96 11.11
N GLN A 105 5.89 2.80 10.09
CA GLN A 105 5.83 3.66 8.89
C GLN A 105 4.49 3.54 8.17
N LEU A 106 3.96 2.32 8.02
CA LEU A 106 2.62 2.10 7.47
C LEU A 106 1.51 2.73 8.32
N ASN A 107 1.63 2.66 9.65
CA ASN A 107 0.62 3.22 10.55
C ASN A 107 0.60 4.75 10.43
N LEU A 108 1.78 5.38 10.51
CA LEU A 108 1.93 6.82 10.35
C LEU A 108 1.39 7.29 9.00
N HIS A 109 1.76 6.61 7.91
CA HIS A 109 1.29 6.97 6.59
C HIS A 109 -0.22 6.88 6.46
N PHE A 110 -0.83 5.74 6.85
CA PHE A 110 -2.28 5.61 6.75
C PHE A 110 -3.02 6.59 7.66
N GLU A 111 -2.48 6.93 8.83
CA GLU A 111 -3.03 7.96 9.70
C GLU A 111 -3.01 9.36 9.05
N GLU A 112 -1.90 9.73 8.43
CA GLU A 112 -1.67 11.03 7.80
C GLU A 112 -2.42 11.20 6.47
N THR A 113 -2.43 10.19 5.60
CA THR A 113 -2.94 10.31 4.23
C THR A 113 -4.34 9.74 4.04
N ILE A 114 -4.69 8.66 4.74
CA ILE A 114 -5.98 7.99 4.53
C ILE A 114 -6.99 8.37 5.59
N LEU A 115 -6.59 8.45 6.86
CA LEU A 115 -7.51 8.61 7.98
C LEU A 115 -7.77 10.08 8.35
N ASN A 116 -6.93 11.04 7.91
CA ASN A 116 -7.02 12.47 8.29
C ASN A 116 -7.20 12.66 9.80
N THR A 117 -6.67 11.74 10.62
CA THR A 117 -6.75 11.85 12.07
C THR A 117 -5.58 12.72 12.51
N GLN A 118 -5.85 14.00 12.80
CA GLN A 118 -5.01 14.75 13.72
C GLN A 118 -5.00 13.98 15.05
N MET A 119 -3.88 13.33 15.39
CA MET A 119 -3.65 12.90 16.75
C MET A 119 -3.49 14.16 17.61
N PRO A 120 -4.25 14.33 18.71
CA PRO A 120 -3.82 15.23 19.76
C PRO A 120 -2.54 14.63 20.36
N TYR A 121 -1.48 15.43 20.38
CA TYR A 121 -0.26 15.11 21.12
C TYR A 121 -0.63 14.70 22.55
N CYS A 122 -0.20 13.50 22.96
CA CYS A 122 -0.07 13.10 24.36
C CYS A 122 1.31 12.48 24.55
#